data_AF-A0A2M7TZ68-F1
#
_entry.id   AF-A0A2M7TZ68-F1
#
_cell.length_a   1.000
_cell.length_b   1.000
_cell.length_c   1.000
_cell.angle_alpha   90.00
_cell.angle_beta   90.00
_cell.angle_gamma   90.00
#
_symmetry.space_group_name_H-M   'P 1'
#
loop_
_entity.id
_entity.type
_entity.pdbx_description
1 polymer ?
#
loop_
_entity_poly.entity_id
_entity_poly.type
_entity_poly.pdbx_seq_one_letter_code
_entity_poly.pdbx_strand_id
1 'polypeptide(L)'
;MHNAKALKPFSRDKLFLSLHNSCQHRKTALRDAQGLTDTIIKKLPAYIEAGTLTNTAISRVALVALNRFDAVASAHYQAVHA
;
A
#
# COMPACT_ATOMS: atom_id res chain seq x y z
N MET A 1 22.81 1.43 21.44
CA MET A 1 21.76 0.40 21.31
C MET A 1 21.23 0.44 19.88
N HIS A 2 21.58 -0.55 19.06
CA HIS A 2 21.08 -0.64 17.68
C HIS A 2 19.67 -1.23 17.71
N ASN A 3 18.64 -0.41 17.50
CA ASN A 3 17.28 -0.89 17.30
C ASN A 3 17.19 -1.44 15.86
N ALA A 4 17.64 -2.68 15.66
CA ALA A 4 17.46 -3.37 14.39
C ALA A 4 15.96 -3.48 14.12
N LYS A 5 15.46 -2.81 13.08
CA LYS A 5 14.06 -2.95 12.64
C LYS A 5 13.82 -4.43 12.34
N ALA A 6 13.11 -5.12 13.24
CA ALA A 6 12.80 -6.53 13.07
C ALA A 6 12.02 -6.75 11.77
N LEU A 7 12.49 -7.67 10.95
CA LEU A 7 11.76 -8.11 9.77
C LEU A 7 10.43 -8.72 10.21
N LYS A 8 9.37 -8.38 9.48
CA LYS A 8 8.03 -8.91 9.69
C LYS A 8 7.52 -9.50 8.38
N PRO A 9 6.73 -10.58 8.44
CA PRO A 9 6.05 -11.08 7.25
C PRO A 9 5.23 -9.96 6.60
N PHE A 10 5.27 -9.90 5.26
CA PHE A 10 4.38 -9.03 4.51
C PHE A 10 2.92 -9.42 4.81
N SER A 11 2.07 -8.43 5.08
CA SER A 11 0.66 -8.64 5.39
C SER A 11 -0.21 -7.96 4.32
N ARG A 12 -0.84 -8.78 3.49
CA ARG A 12 -1.84 -8.33 2.52
C ARG A 12 -2.98 -7.57 3.18
N ASP A 13 -3.47 -8.05 4.31
CA ASP A 13 -4.64 -7.48 4.97
C ASP A 13 -4.36 -6.08 5.52
N LYS A 14 -3.15 -5.83 6.03
CA LYS A 14 -2.74 -4.47 6.43
C LYS A 14 -2.73 -3.52 5.24
N LEU A 15 -2.19 -3.95 4.10
CA LEU A 15 -2.22 -3.15 2.88
C LEU A 15 -3.67 -2.90 2.42
N PHE A 16 -4.51 -3.92 2.44
CA PHE A 16 -5.92 -3.79 2.08
C PHE A 16 -6.67 -2.82 2.98
N LEU A 17 -6.52 -2.92 4.31
CA LEU A 17 -7.17 -2.02 5.26
C LEU A 17 -6.73 -0.57 5.05
N SER A 18 -5.43 -0.32 4.83
CA SER A 18 -4.93 1.02 4.50
C SER A 18 -5.58 1.57 3.23
N LEU A 19 -5.61 0.78 2.15
CA LEU A 19 -6.20 1.21 0.87
C LEU A 19 -7.72 1.41 0.98
N HIS A 20 -8.41 0.54 1.70
CA HIS A 20 -9.84 0.67 1.96
C HIS A 20 -10.15 1.97 2.68
N ASN A 21 -9.43 2.26 3.76
CA ASN A 21 -9.61 3.51 4.52
C ASN A 21 -9.39 4.74 3.62
N SER A 22 -8.39 4.71 2.74
CA SER A 22 -8.18 5.80 1.77
C SER A 22 -9.31 5.92 0.73
N CYS A 23 -9.97 4.81 0.38
CA CYS A 23 -11.07 4.77 -0.58
C CYS A 23 -12.46 4.95 0.04
N GLN A 24 -12.60 5.12 1.36
CA GLN A 24 -13.90 5.12 2.07
C GLN A 24 -14.90 6.18 1.58
N HIS A 25 -14.43 7.24 0.93
CA HIS A 25 -15.29 8.24 0.31
C HIS A 25 -16.06 7.71 -0.92
N ARG A 26 -15.67 6.56 -1.48
CA ARG A 26 -16.30 5.93 -2.64
C ARG A 26 -17.33 4.89 -2.20
N LYS A 27 -18.46 4.82 -2.92
CA LYS A 27 -19.48 3.77 -2.70
C LYS A 27 -18.94 2.36 -2.97
N THR A 28 -17.91 2.24 -3.81
CA THR A 28 -17.26 0.99 -4.21
C THR A 28 -15.97 0.70 -3.44
N ALA A 29 -15.71 1.40 -2.32
CA ALA A 29 -14.44 1.35 -1.57
C ALA A 29 -13.89 -0.07 -1.33
N LEU A 30 -14.74 -1.01 -0.92
CA LEU A 30 -14.35 -2.40 -0.66
C LEU A 30 -13.80 -3.10 -1.91
N ARG A 31 -14.54 -3.00 -3.03
CA ARG A 31 -14.16 -3.60 -4.31
C ARG A 31 -12.93 -2.92 -4.90
N ASP A 32 -12.87 -1.60 -4.81
CA ASP A 32 -11.76 -0.78 -5.31
C ASP A 32 -10.47 -1.11 -4.55
N ALA A 33 -10.55 -1.17 -3.21
CA ALA A 33 -9.41 -1.55 -2.37
C ALA A 33 -8.91 -2.96 -2.68
N GLN A 34 -9.81 -3.92 -2.92
CA GLN A 34 -9.41 -5.28 -3.30
C GLN A 34 -8.64 -5.28 -4.63
N GLY A 35 -9.15 -4.59 -5.65
CA GLY A 35 -8.48 -4.47 -6.95
C GLY A 35 -7.13 -3.76 -6.87
N LEU A 36 -7.05 -2.70 -6.05
CA LEU A 36 -5.80 -1.99 -5.79
C LEU A 36 -4.78 -2.87 -5.04
N THR A 37 -5.21 -3.59 -4.00
CA THR A 37 -4.35 -4.53 -3.27
C THR A 37 -3.74 -5.56 -4.21
N ASP A 38 -4.55 -6.21 -5.05
CA ASP A 38 -4.06 -7.23 -5.97
C ASP A 38 -3.12 -6.62 -7.04
N THR A 39 -3.42 -5.42 -7.51
CA THR A 39 -2.57 -4.67 -8.45
C THR A 39 -1.21 -4.32 -7.84
N ILE A 40 -1.20 -3.84 -6.60
CA ILE A 40 0.02 -3.47 -5.88
C ILE A 40 0.85 -4.72 -5.60
N ILE A 41 0.25 -5.79 -5.06
CA ILE A 41 0.94 -7.05 -4.78
C ILE A 41 1.63 -7.62 -6.02
N LYS A 42 0.97 -7.57 -7.19
CA LYS A 42 1.59 -8.01 -8.45
C LYS A 42 2.81 -7.18 -8.87
N LYS A 43 2.93 -5.94 -8.38
CA LYS A 43 4.05 -5.02 -8.69
C LYS A 43 5.19 -5.09 -7.66
N LEU A 44 4.90 -5.50 -6.43
CA LEU A 44 5.90 -5.56 -5.35
C LEU A 44 7.13 -6.45 -5.64
N PRO A 45 7.04 -7.58 -6.38
CA PRO A 45 8.23 -8.41 -6.66
C PRO A 45 9.39 -7.66 -7.30
N ALA A 46 9.13 -6.63 -8.10
CA ALA A 46 10.17 -5.81 -8.74
C ALA A 46 10.95 -4.92 -7.74
N TYR A 47 10.52 -4.85 -6.49
CA TYR A 47 11.11 -4.03 -5.43
C TYR A 47 11.65 -4.89 -4.26
N ILE A 48 11.62 -6.22 -4.40
CA ILE A 48 12.19 -7.12 -3.41
C ILE A 48 13.71 -7.17 -3.61
N GLU A 49 14.44 -6.79 -2.59
CA GLU A 49 15.91 -6.82 -2.57
C GLU A 49 16.37 -7.72 -1.43
N ALA A 50 17.23 -8.69 -1.74
CA ALA A 50 17.74 -9.69 -0.78
C ALA A 50 16.62 -10.38 0.04
N GLY A 51 15.47 -10.67 -0.57
CA GLY A 51 14.32 -11.29 0.08
C GLY A 51 13.55 -10.38 1.04
N THR A 52 13.84 -9.08 1.03
CA THR A 52 13.20 -8.09 1.89
C THR A 52 12.44 -7.05 1.07
N LEU A 53 11.41 -6.46 1.68
CA LEU A 53 10.63 -5.39 1.10
C LEU A 53 10.48 -4.29 2.15
N THR A 54 10.74 -3.05 1.75
CA THR A 54 10.65 -1.90 2.67
C THR A 54 9.25 -1.32 2.68
N ASN A 55 8.84 -0.75 3.81
CA ASN A 55 7.59 0.01 3.88
C ASN A 55 7.58 1.15 2.84
N THR A 56 8.71 1.80 2.61
CA THR A 56 8.85 2.86 1.61
C THR A 56 8.56 2.36 0.19
N ALA A 57 9.05 1.17 -0.17
CA ALA A 57 8.72 0.55 -1.45
C ALA A 57 7.21 0.25 -1.57
N ILE A 58 6.61 -0.33 -0.52
CA ILE A 58 5.16 -0.61 -0.48
C ILE A 58 4.36 0.68 -0.65
N SER A 59 4.64 1.69 0.17
CA SER A 59 3.95 2.99 0.12
C SER A 59 4.11 3.67 -1.25
N ARG A 60 5.31 3.61 -1.84
CA ARG A 60 5.56 4.19 -3.18
C ARG A 60 4.72 3.50 -4.26
N VAL A 61 4.69 2.16 -4.28
CA VAL A 61 3.89 1.42 -5.26
C VAL A 61 2.40 1.67 -5.05
N ALA A 62 1.95 1.74 -3.79
CA ALA A 62 0.57 2.07 -3.45
C ALA A 62 0.18 3.48 -3.90
N LEU A 63 1.01 4.49 -3.63
CA LEU A 63 0.78 5.87 -4.09
C LEU A 63 0.75 5.97 -5.62
N VAL A 64 1.62 5.26 -6.34
CA VAL A 64 1.57 5.24 -7.82
C VAL A 64 0.26 4.63 -8.32
N ALA A 65 -0.23 3.56 -7.70
CA ALA A 65 -1.51 2.96 -8.05
C ALA A 65 -2.69 3.89 -7.75
N LEU A 66 -2.72 4.48 -6.56
CA LEU A 66 -3.76 5.41 -6.12
C LEU A 66 -3.77 6.68 -6.97
N ASN A 67 -2.62 7.29 -7.27
CA ASN A 67 -2.53 8.48 -8.13
C ASN A 67 -3.15 8.27 -9.51
N ARG A 68 -3.08 7.05 -10.06
CA ARG A 68 -3.69 6.70 -11.36
C ARG A 68 -5.17 6.38 -11.25
N PHE A 69 -5.62 6.00 -10.06
CA PHE A 69 -6.99 5.56 -9.82
C PHE A 69 -7.89 6.71 -9.33
N ASP A 70 -7.48 7.39 -8.26
CA ASP A 70 -8.27 8.38 -7.56
C ASP A 70 -7.36 9.32 -6.74
N ALA A 71 -7.36 10.61 -7.09
CA ALA A 71 -6.49 11.60 -6.46
C ALA A 71 -6.83 11.84 -4.98
N VAL A 72 -8.10 11.74 -4.60
CA VAL A 72 -8.55 11.94 -3.21
C VAL A 72 -8.07 10.78 -2.35
N ALA A 73 -8.23 9.54 -2.82
CA ALA A 73 -7.70 8.35 -2.15
C ALA A 73 -6.17 8.42 -2.01
N SER A 74 -5.48 8.89 -3.05
CA SER A 74 -4.03 9.08 -3.00
C SER A 74 -3.62 10.10 -1.93
N ALA A 75 -4.29 11.26 -1.87
CA ALA A 75 -4.03 12.28 -0.85
C ALA A 75 -4.27 11.76 0.57
N HIS A 76 -5.35 11.02 0.80
CA HIS A 76 -5.61 10.38 2.09
C HIS A 76 -4.53 9.36 2.47
N TYR A 77 -4.13 8.50 1.53
CA TYR A 77 -3.09 7.51 1.78
C TYR A 77 -1.75 8.18 2.09
N GLN A 78 -1.39 9.24 1.35
CA GLN A 78 -0.19 10.02 1.59
C GLN A 78 -0.19 10.65 2.97
N ALA A 79 -1.29 11.25 3.42
CA ALA A 79 -1.37 11.87 4.75
C ALA A 79 -1.15 10.86 5.90
N VAL A 80 -1.51 9.59 5.72
CA VAL A 80 -1.37 8.53 6.73
C VAL A 80 -0.01 7.83 6.66
N HIS A 81 0.63 7.83 5.49
CA HIS A 81 1.84 7.04 5.21
C HIS A 81 3.04 7.88 4.73
N ALA A 82 2.99 9.20 4.88
CA ALA A 82 4.09 10.14 4.65
C ALA A 82 5.27 9.91 5.61
#